data_AF-A0A8B6GR29-F1
#
_entry.id   AF-A0A8B6GR29-F1
#
_cell.length_a   1.000
_cell.length_b   1.000
_cell.length_c   1.000
_cell.angle_alpha   90.00
_cell.angle_beta   90.00
_cell.angle_gamma   90.00
#
_symmetry.space_group_name_H-M   'P 1'
#
loop_
_entity.id
_entity.type
_entity.pdbx_description
1 polymer ?
#
loop_
_entity_poly.entity_id
_entity_poly.type
_entity_poly.pdbx_seq_one_letter_code
_entity_poly.pdbx_strand_id
1 'polypeptide(L)'
;MVSSPNHPQGNGKAESAIKVIKNMIKKTLQNGRDQYEALVELRNTPTQNTGLSPTEMMFERKTRSMIPSINKKQKLPNAKATELRSARKQSVKKCYDRRSKNLPPLGFGDSVYFEHKQGQH
;
A
#
# COMPACT_ATOMS: atom_id res chain seq x y z
N MET A 1 -2.68 6.54 14.18
CA MET A 1 -2.45 7.83 13.48
C MET A 1 -3.80 8.34 13.04
N VAL A 2 -4.22 9.49 13.54
CA VAL A 2 -5.47 10.14 13.15
C VAL A 2 -5.13 11.09 12.01
N SER A 3 -5.72 10.88 10.84
CA SER A 3 -5.62 11.85 9.74
C SER A 3 -6.46 13.08 10.08
N SER A 4 -6.03 14.25 9.61
CA SER A 4 -6.85 15.46 9.71
C SER A 4 -8.24 15.22 9.12
N PRO A 5 -9.30 15.81 9.70
CA PRO A 5 -10.64 15.76 9.14
C PRO A 5 -10.61 16.14 7.65
N ASN A 6 -11.36 15.41 6.82
CA ASN A 6 -11.46 15.63 5.37
C ASN A 6 -10.14 15.43 4.57
N HIS A 7 -9.14 14.71 5.10
CA HIS A 7 -7.91 14.40 4.38
C HIS A 7 -7.79 12.90 4.00
N PRO A 8 -8.57 12.41 3.00
CA PRO A 8 -8.59 10.99 2.61
C PRO A 8 -7.25 10.50 2.03
N GLN A 9 -6.41 11.42 1.52
CA GLN A 9 -5.12 11.09 0.93
C GLN A 9 -4.17 10.38 1.92
N GLY A 10 -4.30 10.65 3.22
CA GLY A 10 -3.47 10.03 4.26
C GLY A 10 -3.75 8.54 4.48
N ASN A 11 -4.98 8.08 4.23
CA ASN A 11 -5.42 6.71 4.56
C ASN A 11 -5.60 5.79 3.35
N GLY A 12 -5.46 6.30 2.12
CA GLY A 12 -5.77 5.56 0.90
C GLY A 12 -5.02 4.22 0.73
N LYS A 13 -3.83 4.05 1.34
CA LYS A 13 -3.13 2.76 1.34
C LYS A 13 -3.85 1.69 2.17
N ALA A 14 -4.36 2.06 3.34
CA ALA A 14 -5.09 1.13 4.21
C ALA A 14 -6.42 0.75 3.56
N GLU A 15 -7.15 1.72 2.99
CA GLU A 15 -8.39 1.49 2.26
C GLU A 15 -8.18 0.55 1.05
N SER A 16 -7.11 0.75 0.30
CA SER A 16 -6.75 -0.13 -0.82
C SER A 16 -6.46 -1.55 -0.34
N ALA A 17 -5.71 -1.72 0.76
CA ALA A 17 -5.46 -3.04 1.35
C ALA A 17 -6.76 -3.72 1.80
N ILE A 18 -7.67 -3.00 2.45
CA ILE A 18 -8.99 -3.50 2.85
C ILE A 18 -9.80 -3.94 1.63
N LYS A 19 -9.78 -3.16 0.55
CA LYS A 19 -10.46 -3.52 -0.71
C LYS A 19 -9.94 -4.84 -1.29
N VAL A 20 -8.63 -5.05 -1.29
CA VAL A 20 -8.02 -6.31 -1.74
C VAL A 20 -8.47 -7.49 -0.87
N ILE A 21 -8.43 -7.33 0.46
CA ILE A 21 -8.84 -8.38 1.41
C ILE A 21 -10.32 -8.73 1.24
N LYS A 22 -11.21 -7.73 1.15
CA LYS A 22 -12.65 -7.95 0.93
C LYS A 22 -12.90 -8.72 -0.37
N ASN A 23 -12.20 -8.37 -1.45
CA ASN A 23 -12.31 -9.07 -2.73
C ASN A 23 -11.79 -10.51 -2.65
N MET A 24 -10.69 -10.75 -1.90
CA MET A 24 -10.17 -12.08 -1.66
C MET A 24 -11.22 -12.95 -0.93
N ILE A 25 -11.79 -12.45 0.17
CA ILE A 25 -12.82 -13.13 0.95
C ILE A 25 -14.05 -13.46 0.10
N LYS A 26 -14.50 -12.51 -0.73
CA LYS A 26 -15.64 -12.75 -1.64
C LYS A 26 -15.36 -13.91 -2.60
N LYS A 27 -14.16 -13.97 -3.17
CA LYS A 27 -13.76 -15.03 -4.12
C LYS A 27 -13.61 -16.39 -3.45
N THR A 28 -13.06 -16.45 -2.24
CA THR A 28 -12.90 -17.73 -1.51
C THR A 28 -14.25 -18.31 -1.12
N LEU A 29 -15.19 -17.47 -0.66
CA LEU A 29 -16.57 -17.87 -0.38
C LEU A 29 -17.28 -18.42 -1.63
N GLN A 30 -17.12 -17.76 -2.78
CA GLN A 30 -17.71 -18.22 -4.05
C GLN A 30 -17.15 -19.56 -4.52
N ASN A 31 -15.86 -19.81 -4.29
CA ASN A 31 -15.17 -21.00 -4.79
C ASN A 31 -15.10 -22.14 -3.75
N GLY A 32 -15.70 -21.99 -2.58
CA GLY A 32 -15.64 -22.97 -1.49
C GLY A 32 -14.21 -23.23 -0.98
N ARG A 33 -13.34 -22.22 -1.03
CA ARG A 33 -11.93 -22.31 -0.59
C ARG A 33 -11.74 -21.73 0.80
N ASP A 34 -10.72 -22.20 1.51
CA ASP A 34 -10.34 -21.66 2.81
C ASP A 34 -9.77 -20.23 2.69
N GLN A 35 -10.23 -19.35 3.57
CA GLN A 35 -9.85 -17.93 3.55
C GLN A 35 -8.42 -17.68 4.06
N TYR A 36 -7.95 -18.49 5.01
CA TYR A 36 -6.61 -18.41 5.57
C TYR A 36 -5.58 -18.90 4.56
N GLU A 37 -5.89 -19.95 3.79
CA GLU A 37 -5.04 -20.39 2.68
C GLU A 37 -4.86 -19.28 1.64
N ALA A 38 -5.96 -18.64 1.22
CA ALA A 38 -5.89 -17.52 0.29
C ALA A 38 -5.10 -16.33 0.85
N LEU A 39 -5.17 -16.08 2.16
CA LEU A 39 -4.40 -15.03 2.82
C LEU A 39 -2.90 -15.32 2.81
N VAL A 40 -2.50 -16.59 2.99
CA VAL A 40 -1.10 -17.02 2.88
C VAL A 40 -0.59 -16.80 1.45
N GLU A 41 -1.36 -17.20 0.44
CA GLU A 41 -1.00 -16.99 -0.96
C GLU A 41 -0.94 -15.50 -1.32
N LEU A 42 -1.89 -14.69 -0.85
CA LEU A 42 -1.87 -13.23 -1.05
C LEU A 42 -0.59 -12.60 -0.47
N ARG A 43 -0.14 -13.07 0.69
CA ARG A 43 1.09 -12.60 1.35
C ARG A 43 2.37 -13.06 0.66
N ASN A 44 2.33 -14.22 -0.01
CA ASN A 44 3.45 -14.77 -0.80
C ASN A 44 3.45 -14.30 -2.27
N THR A 45 2.38 -13.63 -2.73
CA THR A 45 2.29 -13.13 -4.11
C THR A 45 3.21 -11.92 -4.31
N PRO A 46 4.13 -11.95 -5.29
CA PRO A 46 4.97 -10.80 -5.62
C PRO A 46 4.17 -9.57 -6.04
N THR A 47 4.55 -8.40 -5.55
CA THR A 47 3.93 -7.14 -5.99
C THR A 47 4.63 -6.63 -7.25
N GLN A 48 3.87 -6.12 -8.22
CA GLN A 48 4.42 -5.59 -9.48
C GLN A 48 5.43 -4.46 -9.28
N ASN A 49 5.32 -3.74 -8.17
CA ASN A 49 6.10 -2.52 -7.92
C ASN A 49 7.54 -2.83 -7.50
N THR A 50 7.74 -3.94 -6.79
CA THR A 50 9.05 -4.32 -6.23
C THR A 50 9.53 -5.68 -6.74
N GLY A 51 8.66 -6.48 -7.35
CA GLY A 51 8.93 -7.87 -7.70
C GLY A 51 9.03 -8.81 -6.49
N LEU A 52 8.82 -8.28 -5.26
CA LEU A 52 8.86 -9.04 -4.01
C LEU A 52 7.47 -9.10 -3.38
N SER A 53 7.21 -10.20 -2.68
CA SER A 53 6.00 -10.38 -1.88
C SER A 53 6.07 -9.65 -0.53
N PRO A 54 4.92 -9.35 0.10
CA PRO A 54 4.87 -8.78 1.46
C PRO A 54 5.72 -9.55 2.48
N THR A 55 5.67 -10.88 2.48
CA THR A 55 6.44 -11.71 3.41
C THR A 55 7.94 -11.67 3.13
N GLU A 56 8.34 -11.61 1.86
CA GLU A 56 9.76 -11.47 1.51
C GLU A 56 10.30 -10.11 1.93
N MET A 57 9.51 -9.04 1.79
CA MET A 57 9.94 -7.72 2.24
C MET A 57 10.06 -7.62 3.76
N MET A 58 9.21 -8.34 4.51
CA MET A 58 9.20 -8.31 5.97
C MET A 58 10.21 -9.26 6.60
N PHE A 59 10.37 -10.47 6.06
CA PHE A 59 11.16 -11.54 6.67
C PHE A 59 12.43 -11.89 5.88
N GLU A 60 12.66 -11.26 4.73
CA GLU A 60 13.83 -11.48 3.86
C GLU A 60 13.99 -12.92 3.37
N ARG A 61 12.89 -13.68 3.39
CA ARG A 61 12.82 -15.08 2.99
C ARG A 61 11.45 -15.38 2.40
N LYS A 62 11.39 -16.42 1.55
CA LYS A 62 10.12 -17.00 1.13
C LYS A 62 9.50 -17.81 2.27
N THR A 63 8.19 -17.66 2.45
CA THR A 63 7.44 -18.55 3.36
C THR A 63 6.88 -19.73 2.58
N ARG A 64 6.47 -20.79 3.28
CA ARG A 64 5.89 -21.97 2.61
C ARG A 64 4.54 -21.59 2.02
N SER A 65 4.34 -21.90 0.75
CA SER A 65 3.07 -21.79 0.01
C SER A 65 2.50 -23.17 -0.27
N MET A 66 1.23 -23.23 -0.69
CA MET A 66 0.63 -24.46 -1.21
C MET A 66 1.30 -24.93 -2.50
N ILE A 67 1.84 -23.99 -3.27
CA ILE A 67 2.58 -24.31 -4.49
C ILE A 67 3.98 -24.77 -4.08
N PRO A 68 4.41 -25.99 -4.47
CA PRO A 68 5.78 -26.43 -4.25
C PRO A 68 6.74 -25.48 -4.96
N SER A 69 7.61 -24.83 -4.20
CA SER A 69 8.66 -23.97 -4.76
C SER A 69 10.02 -24.41 -4.28
N ILE A 70 11.00 -24.43 -5.18
CA ILE A 70 12.40 -24.65 -4.82
C ILE A 70 12.87 -23.42 -4.04
N ASN A 71 12.85 -23.52 -2.71
CA ASN A 71 13.36 -22.51 -1.80
C ASN A 71 14.88 -22.46 -1.89
N LYS A 72 15.43 -21.91 -2.97
CA LYS A 72 16.83 -21.50 -2.98
C LYS A 72 16.95 -20.43 -1.88
N LYS A 73 17.87 -20.62 -0.94
CA LYS A 73 18.23 -19.63 0.08
C LYS A 73 18.86 -18.41 -0.59
N GLN A 74 18.08 -17.65 -1.36
CA GLN A 74 18.49 -16.35 -1.85
C GLN A 74 18.23 -15.36 -0.72
N LYS A 75 19.29 -14.73 -0.21
CA LYS A 75 19.15 -13.44 0.47
C LYS A 75 18.52 -12.52 -0.57
N LEU A 76 17.24 -12.21 -0.42
CA LEU A 76 16.56 -11.27 -1.30
C LEU A 76 17.05 -9.88 -0.90
N PRO A 77 17.74 -9.13 -1.78
CA PRO A 77 18.25 -7.83 -1.41
C PRO A 77 17.06 -6.86 -1.31
N ASN A 78 16.56 -6.69 -0.09
CA ASN A 78 15.54 -5.69 0.24
C ASN A 78 15.94 -4.28 -0.27
N ALA A 79 17.25 -4.02 -0.38
CA ALA A 79 17.82 -2.82 -0.98
C ALA A 79 17.30 -2.52 -2.41
N LYS A 80 17.14 -3.55 -3.27
CA LYS A 80 16.62 -3.33 -4.63
C LYS A 80 15.13 -2.98 -4.61
N ALA A 81 14.37 -3.59 -3.70
CA ALA A 81 12.96 -3.30 -3.54
C ALA A 81 12.70 -1.90 -2.95
N THR A 82 13.55 -1.44 -2.03
CA THR A 82 13.48 -0.08 -1.48
C THR A 82 13.81 0.96 -2.55
N GLU A 83 14.80 0.69 -3.40
CA GLU A 83 15.15 1.54 -4.54
C GLU A 83 14.00 1.63 -5.56
N LEU A 84 13.42 0.50 -5.98
CA LEU A 84 12.27 0.49 -6.90
C LEU A 84 11.07 1.26 -6.31
N ARG A 85 10.81 1.08 -5.01
CA ARG A 85 9.75 1.79 -4.30
C ARG A 85 10.02 3.30 -4.22
N SER A 86 11.27 3.71 -4.00
CA SER A 86 11.66 5.12 -3.93
C SER A 86 11.56 5.77 -5.31
N ALA A 87 12.04 5.11 -6.36
CA ALA A 87 11.94 5.57 -7.75
C ALA A 87 10.47 5.77 -8.15
N ARG A 88 9.58 4.82 -7.83
CA ARG A 88 8.15 4.98 -8.06
C ARG A 88 7.53 6.11 -7.24
N LYS A 89 7.91 6.26 -5.96
CA LYS A 89 7.42 7.36 -5.12
C LYS A 89 7.81 8.71 -5.73
N GLN A 90 9.04 8.82 -6.24
CA GLN A 90 9.52 10.02 -6.92
C GLN A 90 8.79 10.28 -8.23
N SER A 91 8.53 9.26 -9.06
CA SER A 91 7.79 9.45 -10.32
C SER A 91 6.35 9.90 -10.06
N VAL A 92 5.66 9.29 -9.09
CA VAL A 92 4.32 9.71 -8.67
C VAL A 92 4.34 11.13 -8.12
N LYS A 93 5.33 11.48 -7.28
CA LYS A 93 5.50 12.85 -6.78
C LYS A 93 5.68 13.84 -7.92
N LYS A 94 6.58 13.58 -8.88
CA LYS A 94 6.79 14.43 -10.06
C LYS A 94 5.50 14.66 -10.85
N CYS A 95 4.72 13.60 -11.08
CA CYS A 95 3.43 13.70 -11.78
C CYS A 95 2.39 14.52 -11.02
N TYR A 96 2.34 14.38 -9.69
CA TYR A 96 1.45 15.14 -8.81
C TYR A 96 1.85 16.62 -8.75
N ASP A 97 3.12 16.88 -8.48
CA ASP A 97 3.68 18.23 -8.33
C ASP A 97 3.59 19.04 -9.63
N ARG A 98 3.57 18.39 -10.80
CA ARG A 98 3.38 19.06 -12.10
C ARG A 98 2.11 19.92 -12.18
N ARG A 99 1.06 19.55 -11.44
CA ARG A 99 -0.20 20.31 -11.37
C ARG A 99 -0.30 21.18 -10.11
N SER A 100 0.68 21.11 -9.21
CA SER A 100 0.67 21.83 -7.95
C SER A 100 1.46 23.13 -8.06
N LYS A 101 1.03 24.15 -7.31
CA LYS A 101 1.79 25.39 -7.11
C LYS A 101 2.25 25.41 -5.65
N ASN A 102 3.48 25.83 -5.40
CA ASN A 102 3.94 26.03 -4.03
C ASN A 102 3.13 27.17 -3.40
N LEU A 103 2.52 26.89 -2.25
CA LEU A 103 1.87 27.92 -1.46
C LEU A 103 2.95 28.72 -0.70
N PRO A 104 2.76 30.03 -0.50
CA PRO A 104 3.62 30.80 0.39
C PRO A 104 3.56 30.23 1.81
N PRO A 105 4.67 30.27 2.56
CA PRO A 105 4.70 29.82 3.95
C PRO A 105 3.75 30.67 4.79
N LEU A 106 2.94 30.02 5.63
CA LEU A 106 2.03 30.69 6.55
C LEU A 106 2.80 31.17 7.79
N GLY A 107 2.59 32.42 8.18
CA GLY A 107 3.10 33.01 9.42
C GLY A 107 2.16 32.77 10.61
N PHE A 108 2.69 32.96 11.82
CA PHE A 108 1.87 32.98 13.02
C PHE A 108 0.92 34.20 12.99
N GLY A 109 -0.38 33.96 13.16
CA GLY A 109 -1.42 35.00 13.11
C GLY A 109 -2.14 35.14 11.77
N ASP A 110 -1.72 34.40 10.74
CA ASP A 110 -2.40 34.41 9.44
C ASP A 110 -3.81 33.84 9.54
N SER A 111 -4.77 34.58 9.00
CA SER A 111 -6.15 34.09 8.85
C SER A 111 -6.23 33.13 7.67
N VAL A 112 -6.55 31.87 7.97
CA VAL A 112 -6.70 30.81 6.96
C VAL A 112 -8.15 30.38 6.84
N TYR A 113 -8.60 30.18 5.60
CA TYR A 113 -9.88 29.57 5.30
C TYR A 113 -9.71 28.05 5.16
N PHE A 114 -10.57 27.26 5.80
CA PHE A 114 -10.60 25.81 5.65
C PHE A 114 -11.98 25.36 5.19
N GLU A 115 -12.03 24.28 4.43
CA GLU A 115 -13.28 23.70 3.95
C GLU A 115 -13.97 22.95 5.10
N HIS A 116 -15.12 23.46 5.55
CA HIS A 116 -15.98 22.82 6.54
C HIS A 116 -17.15 22.12 5.83
N LYS A 117 -17.06 20.80 5.65
CA LYS A 117 -18.17 20.01 5.09
C LYS A 117 -19.28 19.85 6.14
N GLN A 118 -20.36 20.61 6.02
CA GLN A 118 -21.59 20.38 6.78
C GLN A 118 -22.38 19.23 6.14
N GLY A 119 -22.68 18.18 6.91
CA GLY A 119 -23.69 17.17 6.58
C GLY A 119 -23.19 15.89 5.88
N GLN A 120 -22.94 14.84 6.67
CA GLN A 120 -23.32 13.47 6.31
C GLN A 120 -23.97 12.84 7.54
N HIS A 121 -25.31 12.91 7.57
CA HIS A 121 -26.14 12.01 8.37
C HIS A 121 -26.22 10.66 7.68
#